data_AF-A0A1Z9JUF7-F1
#
_entry.id   AF-A0A1Z9JUF7-F1
#
_cell.length_a   1.000
_cell.length_b   1.000
_cell.length_c   1.000
_cell.angle_alpha   90.00
_cell.angle_beta   90.00
_cell.angle_gamma   90.00
#
_symmetry.space_group_name_H-M   'P 1'
#
loop_
_entity.id
_entity.type
_entity.pdbx_description
1 polymer ?
#
loop_
_entity_poly.entity_id
_entity_poly.type
_entity_poly.pdbx_seq_one_letter_code
_entity_poly.pdbx_strand_id
1 'polypeptide(L)'
;MKFKNALKQYLETFLSQKFNNPFEARIASAKLCKDLFNLKNFDLRGTENLPSKPGVVFIYNHISNNENYTFKDNFQITLDSHFISSIISYNYYGTPGIRVIRYSLPSEKIHNDYYNKFDYIRVYSKDYIPKKVSNKELKKSKEEFYDKSKLVLSNEENLIVTPEGRSSTTDESPTDFKAGVFRMIIRSGLDPFIVPLVMANFDKNHFETVYRCEIKKPFRLSEIISDFNNRSQLDNFLKSINNKYPKWVDNLIMTKIGYQDEINALVKKKGSCINKKDLIVFLGSSTFRLWENLSSDFKPYNVINFGFGGAYIKDCLDYFNILFSKISPAIIVLYVGGNDLSLGFTAEKINELNNELISKIKVKFPNTYIYSVSIKPSRHRIDQMDKIIRLNQLIQRSLKKDNKTFFIDIFDSFLNPDGSIIDEYFLIDKLHLSQEGYNIWKKEIYNAIQNKILS
;
A
#
# COMPACT_ATOMS: atom_id res chain seq x y z
N MET A 1 2.14 -22.40 -16.31
CA MET A 1 0.90 -23.10 -16.72
C MET A 1 -0.30 -22.79 -15.83
N LYS A 2 -0.18 -22.82 -14.48
CA LYS A 2 -1.32 -22.60 -13.56
C LYS A 2 -2.07 -21.27 -13.74
N PHE A 3 -1.37 -20.12 -13.86
CA PHE A 3 -2.01 -18.80 -13.94
C PHE A 3 -2.77 -18.62 -15.24
N LYS A 4 -2.16 -19.00 -16.37
CA LYS A 4 -2.81 -18.96 -17.70
C LYS A 4 -4.10 -19.79 -17.71
N ASN A 5 -4.08 -20.98 -17.12
CA ASN A 5 -5.27 -21.84 -17.05
C ASN A 5 -6.35 -21.23 -16.15
N ALA A 6 -5.97 -20.69 -14.99
CA ALA A 6 -6.90 -19.99 -14.10
C ALA A 6 -7.51 -18.74 -14.75
N LEU A 7 -6.70 -17.96 -15.48
CA LEU A 7 -7.17 -16.80 -16.25
C LEU A 7 -8.15 -17.23 -17.35
N LYS A 8 -7.88 -18.34 -18.03
CA LYS A 8 -8.79 -18.92 -19.03
C LYS A 8 -10.13 -19.33 -18.39
N GLN A 9 -10.07 -20.06 -17.28
CA GLN A 9 -11.26 -20.49 -16.53
C GLN A 9 -12.06 -19.29 -16.03
N TYR A 10 -11.39 -18.25 -15.53
CA TYR A 10 -12.02 -16.97 -15.18
C TYR A 10 -12.80 -16.39 -16.35
N LEU A 11 -12.17 -16.28 -17.53
CA LEU A 11 -12.81 -15.72 -18.71
C LEU A 11 -14.03 -16.53 -19.17
N GLU A 12 -13.91 -17.85 -19.22
CA GLU A 12 -15.00 -18.75 -19.61
C GLU A 12 -16.18 -18.67 -18.61
N THR A 13 -15.87 -18.64 -17.32
CA THR A 13 -16.89 -18.49 -16.25
C THR A 13 -17.58 -17.13 -16.33
N PHE A 14 -16.81 -16.05 -16.43
CA PHE A 14 -17.37 -14.69 -16.42
C PHE A 14 -18.18 -14.37 -17.69
N LEU A 15 -17.73 -14.85 -18.86
CA LEU A 15 -18.44 -14.63 -20.12
C LEU A 15 -19.78 -15.37 -20.15
N SER A 16 -19.83 -16.60 -19.62
CA SER A 16 -21.07 -17.41 -19.55
C SER A 16 -22.07 -16.92 -18.49
N GLN A 17 -21.60 -16.21 -17.47
CA GLN A 17 -22.47 -15.68 -16.41
C GLN A 17 -23.32 -14.50 -16.88
N LYS A 18 -24.60 -14.50 -16.46
CA LYS A 18 -25.52 -13.35 -16.57
C LYS A 18 -25.59 -12.62 -15.23
N PHE A 19 -25.69 -11.31 -15.28
CA PHE A 19 -25.78 -10.43 -14.11
C PHE A 19 -27.03 -9.58 -14.21
N ASN A 20 -27.67 -9.27 -13.08
CA ASN A 20 -28.88 -8.45 -13.09
C ASN A 20 -28.57 -6.99 -13.40
N ASN A 21 -27.38 -6.53 -13.02
CA ASN A 21 -26.90 -5.18 -13.25
C ASN A 21 -25.36 -5.14 -13.37
N PRO A 22 -24.78 -4.03 -13.87
CA PRO A 22 -23.34 -3.90 -14.03
C PRO A 22 -22.53 -3.91 -12.73
N PHE A 23 -23.13 -3.49 -11.61
CA PHE A 23 -22.45 -3.49 -10.31
C PHE A 23 -22.17 -4.92 -9.83
N GLU A 24 -23.15 -5.82 -9.94
CA GLU A 24 -22.97 -7.26 -9.66
C GLU A 24 -21.85 -7.87 -10.53
N ALA A 25 -21.81 -7.51 -11.82
CA ALA A 25 -20.76 -7.96 -12.73
C ALA A 25 -19.36 -7.49 -12.27
N ARG A 26 -19.23 -6.23 -11.85
CA ARG A 26 -17.98 -5.69 -11.29
C ARG A 26 -17.56 -6.43 -10.03
N ILE A 27 -18.48 -6.70 -9.10
CA ILE A 27 -18.19 -7.43 -7.86
C ILE A 27 -17.75 -8.86 -8.14
N ALA A 28 -18.47 -9.59 -9.02
CA ALA A 28 -18.11 -10.95 -9.39
C ALA A 28 -16.72 -11.02 -10.05
N SER A 29 -16.43 -10.10 -10.97
CA SER A 29 -15.10 -9.98 -11.58
C SER A 29 -14.03 -9.68 -10.54
N ALA A 30 -14.27 -8.74 -9.62
CA ALA A 30 -13.30 -8.39 -8.58
C ALA A 30 -12.97 -9.58 -7.66
N LYS A 31 -13.97 -10.36 -7.24
CA LYS A 31 -13.75 -11.58 -6.44
C LYS A 31 -12.91 -12.61 -7.18
N LEU A 32 -13.29 -12.96 -8.41
CA LEU A 32 -12.55 -13.94 -9.20
C LEU A 32 -11.13 -13.47 -9.53
N CYS A 33 -10.94 -12.17 -9.83
CA CYS A 33 -9.61 -11.61 -10.05
C CYS A 33 -8.77 -11.59 -8.76
N LYS A 34 -9.38 -11.37 -7.59
CA LYS A 34 -8.67 -11.46 -6.30
C LYS A 34 -8.11 -12.86 -6.09
N ASP A 35 -8.93 -13.89 -6.34
CA ASP A 35 -8.48 -15.28 -6.27
C ASP A 35 -7.37 -15.59 -7.28
N LEU A 36 -7.50 -15.07 -8.50
CA LEU A 36 -6.51 -15.21 -9.56
C LEU A 36 -5.14 -14.62 -9.16
N PHE A 37 -5.10 -13.40 -8.62
CA PHE A 37 -3.85 -12.77 -8.19
C PHE A 37 -3.27 -13.40 -6.93
N ASN A 38 -4.08 -14.02 -6.08
CA ASN A 38 -3.62 -14.74 -4.89
C ASN A 38 -3.03 -16.13 -5.18
N LEU A 39 -3.00 -16.58 -6.45
CA LEU A 39 -2.32 -17.83 -6.84
C LEU A 39 -0.80 -17.79 -6.60
N LYS A 40 -0.21 -16.60 -6.52
CA LYS A 40 1.18 -16.36 -6.13
C LYS A 40 1.26 -15.00 -5.43
N ASN A 41 2.19 -14.88 -4.49
CA ASN A 41 2.46 -13.61 -3.83
C ASN A 41 2.82 -12.51 -4.84
N PHE A 42 2.18 -11.36 -4.66
CA PHE A 42 2.53 -10.09 -5.27
C PHE A 42 3.11 -9.15 -4.23
N ASP A 43 3.81 -8.10 -4.68
CA ASP A 43 4.40 -7.07 -3.82
C ASP A 43 3.50 -5.82 -3.86
N LEU A 44 2.69 -5.64 -2.81
CA LEU A 44 1.83 -4.47 -2.63
C LEU A 44 2.40 -3.58 -1.53
N ARG A 45 2.72 -2.33 -1.86
CA ARG A 45 3.34 -1.37 -0.95
C ARG A 45 2.53 -0.08 -0.84
N GLY A 46 2.70 0.61 0.29
CA GLY A 46 2.12 1.92 0.51
C GLY A 46 0.62 1.90 0.82
N THR A 47 0.09 0.79 1.34
CA THR A 47 -1.33 0.71 1.72
C THR A 47 -1.72 1.74 2.77
N GLU A 48 -0.74 2.21 3.56
CA GLU A 48 -0.90 3.32 4.50
C GLU A 48 -1.23 4.67 3.82
N ASN A 49 -0.98 4.80 2.52
CA ASN A 49 -1.25 6.02 1.75
C ASN A 49 -2.69 6.08 1.23
N LEU A 50 -3.48 5.01 1.35
CA LEU A 50 -4.86 5.00 0.87
C LEU A 50 -5.73 5.95 1.72
N PRO A 51 -6.48 6.87 1.10
CA PRO A 51 -7.47 7.69 1.81
C PRO A 51 -8.50 6.83 2.57
N SER A 52 -9.02 7.34 3.69
CA SER A 52 -9.97 6.61 4.53
C SER A 52 -11.38 6.47 3.94
N LYS A 53 -11.71 7.30 2.95
CA LYS A 53 -13.01 7.32 2.26
C LYS A 53 -12.83 7.07 0.77
N PRO A 54 -13.82 6.46 0.10
CA PRO A 54 -13.81 6.31 -1.36
C PRO A 54 -14.06 7.67 -2.05
N GLY A 55 -14.33 7.66 -3.35
CA GLY A 55 -14.43 8.89 -4.16
C GLY A 55 -13.05 9.41 -4.60
N VAL A 56 -12.08 8.51 -4.71
CA VAL A 56 -10.71 8.86 -5.12
C VAL A 56 -10.48 8.61 -6.61
N VAL A 57 -9.50 9.30 -7.19
CA VAL A 57 -9.04 9.06 -8.56
C VAL A 57 -7.72 8.29 -8.51
N PHE A 58 -7.76 7.01 -8.82
CA PHE A 58 -6.56 6.21 -9.04
C PHE A 58 -5.99 6.51 -10.42
N ILE A 59 -4.77 7.07 -10.46
CA ILE A 59 -3.98 7.18 -11.68
C ILE A 59 -2.88 6.14 -11.67
N TYR A 60 -2.61 5.50 -12.81
CA TYR A 60 -1.61 4.45 -12.89
C TYR A 60 -0.94 4.42 -14.25
N ASN A 61 0.29 3.89 -14.29
CA ASN A 61 0.99 3.58 -15.52
C ASN A 61 0.49 2.24 -16.07
N HIS A 62 0.22 2.18 -17.38
CA HIS A 62 -0.51 1.07 -17.98
C HIS A 62 0.44 0.04 -18.59
N ILE A 63 0.48 -1.15 -18.00
CA ILE A 63 1.39 -2.23 -18.38
C ILE A 63 0.68 -3.21 -19.31
N SER A 64 1.31 -3.54 -20.43
CA SER A 64 0.85 -4.61 -21.32
C SER A 64 0.91 -5.96 -20.61
N ASN A 65 0.16 -6.95 -21.09
CA ASN A 65 0.27 -8.30 -20.52
C ASN A 65 1.30 -9.13 -21.27
N ASN A 66 1.72 -10.22 -20.62
CA ASN A 66 2.43 -11.29 -21.30
C ASN A 66 1.60 -11.86 -22.46
N GLU A 67 2.22 -12.04 -23.64
CA GLU A 67 1.56 -12.56 -24.83
C GLU A 67 0.93 -13.95 -24.64
N ASN A 68 1.47 -14.75 -23.70
CA ASN A 68 0.91 -16.06 -23.37
C ASN A 68 -0.48 -16.00 -22.73
N TYR A 69 -0.93 -14.83 -22.28
CA TYR A 69 -2.24 -14.61 -21.67
C TYR A 69 -3.31 -14.20 -22.69
N THR A 70 -2.97 -14.24 -23.97
CA THR A 70 -3.93 -14.10 -25.07
C THR A 70 -4.98 -15.22 -25.04
N PHE A 71 -6.24 -14.81 -25.08
CA PHE A 71 -7.42 -15.66 -25.22
C PHE A 71 -7.86 -15.71 -26.70
N LYS A 72 -9.02 -16.30 -26.98
CA LYS A 72 -9.59 -16.39 -28.33
C LYS A 72 -9.65 -15.03 -29.02
N ASP A 73 -9.53 -15.01 -30.35
CA ASP A 73 -9.58 -13.81 -31.20
C ASP A 73 -8.63 -12.68 -30.76
N ASN A 74 -7.44 -13.05 -30.30
CA ASN A 74 -6.41 -12.12 -29.79
C ASN A 74 -6.87 -11.26 -28.59
N PHE A 75 -7.90 -11.68 -27.87
CA PHE A 75 -8.42 -10.93 -26.73
C PHE A 75 -7.53 -11.08 -25.49
N GLN A 76 -7.30 -9.97 -24.78
CA GLN A 76 -6.68 -9.95 -23.45
C GLN A 76 -7.47 -9.00 -22.54
N ILE A 77 -7.61 -9.37 -21.26
CA ILE A 77 -8.07 -8.43 -20.22
C ILE A 77 -6.91 -7.57 -19.77
N THR A 78 -7.14 -6.36 -19.27
CA THR A 78 -6.07 -5.53 -18.70
C THR A 78 -5.78 -5.95 -17.26
N LEU A 79 -4.70 -6.70 -17.01
CA LEU A 79 -4.43 -7.28 -15.69
C LEU A 79 -4.18 -6.21 -14.63
N ASP A 80 -3.48 -5.14 -14.97
CA ASP A 80 -3.17 -4.04 -14.04
C ASP A 80 -4.44 -3.34 -13.51
N SER A 81 -5.37 -2.95 -14.37
CA SER A 81 -6.62 -2.30 -13.94
C SER A 81 -7.57 -3.26 -13.24
N HIS A 82 -7.51 -4.56 -13.58
CA HIS A 82 -8.20 -5.60 -12.82
C HIS A 82 -7.60 -5.77 -11.42
N PHE A 83 -6.27 -5.71 -11.29
CA PHE A 83 -5.58 -5.72 -10.00
C PHE A 83 -5.98 -4.52 -9.15
N ILE A 84 -6.04 -3.32 -9.73
CA ILE A 84 -6.52 -2.13 -9.01
C ILE A 84 -7.97 -2.30 -8.57
N SER A 85 -8.84 -2.82 -9.44
CA SER A 85 -10.25 -3.04 -9.11
C SER A 85 -10.44 -4.08 -8.00
N SER A 86 -9.68 -5.18 -8.02
CA SER A 86 -9.85 -6.30 -7.08
C SER A 86 -9.03 -6.20 -5.80
N ILE A 87 -7.71 -5.97 -5.93
CA ILE A 87 -6.75 -5.98 -4.81
C ILE A 87 -6.74 -4.65 -4.06
N ILE A 88 -7.07 -3.54 -4.72
CA ILE A 88 -7.04 -2.22 -4.11
C ILE A 88 -8.47 -1.71 -3.84
N SER A 89 -9.20 -1.33 -4.88
CA SER A 89 -10.50 -0.68 -4.71
C SER A 89 -11.50 -1.56 -3.96
N TYR A 90 -11.73 -2.80 -4.44
CA TYR A 90 -12.70 -3.69 -3.80
C TYR A 90 -12.25 -4.12 -2.41
N ASN A 91 -10.97 -4.42 -2.22
CA ASN A 91 -10.45 -4.91 -0.95
C ASN A 91 -10.51 -3.86 0.18
N TYR A 92 -10.21 -2.60 -0.11
CA TYR A 92 -10.13 -1.55 0.91
C TYR A 92 -11.39 -0.68 0.99
N TYR A 93 -12.16 -0.53 -0.09
CA TYR A 93 -13.34 0.34 -0.13
C TYR A 93 -14.66 -0.41 -0.36
N GLY A 94 -14.63 -1.74 -0.52
CA GLY A 94 -15.84 -2.55 -0.76
C GLY A 94 -16.46 -2.41 -2.15
N THR A 95 -15.94 -1.52 -3.00
CA THR A 95 -16.38 -1.32 -4.40
C THR A 95 -15.23 -1.50 -5.39
N PRO A 96 -15.41 -2.21 -6.52
CA PRO A 96 -14.37 -2.35 -7.54
C PRO A 96 -14.00 -1.05 -8.27
N GLY A 97 -14.80 0.01 -8.09
CA GLY A 97 -14.65 1.28 -8.78
C GLY A 97 -15.07 1.22 -10.25
N ILE A 98 -15.04 2.39 -10.90
CA ILE A 98 -15.37 2.58 -12.30
C ILE A 98 -14.09 2.85 -13.09
N ARG A 99 -13.84 2.01 -14.09
CA ARG A 99 -12.68 2.14 -14.98
C ARG A 99 -13.00 3.04 -16.17
N VAL A 100 -11.97 3.68 -16.68
CA VAL A 100 -11.96 4.32 -18.00
C VAL A 100 -11.30 3.36 -18.98
N ILE A 101 -12.05 2.89 -19.98
CA ILE A 101 -11.59 1.91 -20.96
C ILE A 101 -11.71 2.46 -22.38
N ARG A 102 -11.02 1.85 -23.34
CA ARG A 102 -11.18 2.20 -24.76
C ARG A 102 -12.46 1.61 -25.34
N TYR A 103 -12.98 2.25 -26.39
CA TYR A 103 -13.92 1.58 -27.30
C TYR A 103 -13.27 0.36 -27.97
N SER A 104 -14.06 -0.70 -28.18
CA SER A 104 -13.69 -1.84 -29.02
C SER A 104 -13.71 -1.44 -30.49
N LEU A 105 -12.79 -2.01 -31.28
CA LEU A 105 -12.90 -2.01 -32.73
C LEU A 105 -14.06 -2.93 -33.16
N PRO A 106 -14.68 -2.71 -34.35
CA PRO A 106 -15.78 -3.54 -34.82
C PRO A 106 -15.45 -5.04 -34.94
N SER A 107 -14.18 -5.39 -35.12
CA SER A 107 -13.70 -6.77 -35.17
C SER A 107 -13.54 -7.43 -33.80
N GLU A 108 -13.50 -6.67 -32.71
CA GLU A 108 -13.19 -7.18 -31.37
C GLU A 108 -14.45 -7.58 -30.60
N LYS A 109 -15.15 -8.62 -31.07
CA LYS A 109 -16.42 -9.09 -30.48
C LYS A 109 -16.26 -9.47 -29.00
N ILE A 110 -15.24 -10.28 -28.68
CA ILE A 110 -15.01 -10.74 -27.29
C ILE A 110 -14.70 -9.57 -26.35
N HIS A 111 -13.92 -8.58 -26.80
CA HIS A 111 -13.68 -7.37 -26.01
C HIS A 111 -14.98 -6.63 -25.71
N ASN A 112 -15.82 -6.45 -26.73
CA ASN A 112 -17.11 -5.80 -26.58
C ASN A 112 -18.02 -6.56 -25.60
N ASP A 113 -18.16 -7.88 -25.78
CA ASP A 113 -19.03 -8.73 -24.96
C ASP A 113 -18.57 -8.78 -23.50
N TYR A 114 -17.26 -8.83 -23.27
CA TYR A 114 -16.68 -8.79 -21.92
C TYR A 114 -16.94 -7.43 -21.26
N TYR A 115 -16.56 -6.32 -21.92
CA TYR A 115 -16.59 -5.00 -21.27
C TYR A 115 -17.99 -4.37 -21.20
N ASN A 116 -18.96 -4.81 -22.01
CA ASN A 116 -20.35 -4.34 -21.93
C ASN A 116 -21.05 -4.75 -20.64
N LYS A 117 -20.57 -5.81 -19.96
CA LYS A 117 -21.15 -6.28 -18.68
C LYS A 117 -20.91 -5.29 -17.53
N PHE A 118 -19.93 -4.39 -17.63
CA PHE A 118 -19.47 -3.58 -16.49
C PHE A 118 -19.94 -2.13 -16.47
N ASP A 119 -20.51 -1.61 -17.56
CA ASP A 119 -20.89 -0.20 -17.71
C ASP A 119 -19.77 0.79 -17.31
N TYR A 120 -18.56 0.53 -17.81
CA TYR A 120 -17.42 1.43 -17.65
C TYR A 120 -17.49 2.64 -18.57
N ILE A 121 -16.73 3.68 -18.20
CA ILE A 121 -16.62 4.90 -19.01
C ILE A 121 -15.74 4.61 -20.22
N ARG A 122 -16.22 4.94 -21.43
CA ARG A 122 -15.52 4.65 -22.68
C ARG A 122 -14.93 5.91 -23.30
N VAL A 123 -13.69 5.78 -23.76
CA VAL A 123 -12.97 6.84 -24.48
C VAL A 123 -12.36 6.30 -25.77
N TYR A 124 -12.17 7.16 -26.77
CA TYR A 124 -11.40 6.80 -27.96
C TYR A 124 -9.90 6.91 -27.66
N SER A 125 -9.16 5.82 -27.88
CA SER A 125 -7.69 5.84 -27.86
C SER A 125 -7.16 6.02 -29.28
N LYS A 126 -6.05 6.77 -29.43
CA LYS A 126 -5.48 7.20 -30.72
C LYS A 126 -5.28 6.03 -31.69
N ASP A 127 -4.83 4.89 -31.18
CA ASP A 127 -4.48 3.71 -31.97
C ASP A 127 -5.67 2.76 -32.19
N TYR A 128 -6.84 3.06 -31.59
CA TYR A 128 -8.03 2.21 -31.57
C TYR A 128 -9.31 2.98 -31.95
N ILE A 129 -9.20 3.90 -32.91
CA ILE A 129 -10.36 4.64 -33.46
C ILE A 129 -10.90 3.88 -34.68
N PRO A 130 -12.18 3.46 -34.69
CA PRO A 130 -12.79 2.88 -35.89
C PRO A 130 -12.73 3.86 -37.06
N LYS A 131 -12.47 3.36 -38.28
CA LYS A 131 -12.22 4.17 -39.50
C LYS A 131 -13.33 5.18 -39.86
N LYS A 132 -14.55 5.00 -39.33
CA LYS A 132 -15.75 5.81 -39.67
C LYS A 132 -16.22 6.75 -38.55
N VAL A 133 -15.46 6.91 -37.46
CA VAL A 133 -15.88 7.79 -36.35
C VAL A 133 -15.75 9.25 -36.75
N SER A 134 -16.83 10.00 -36.60
CA SER A 134 -16.90 11.44 -36.88
C SER A 134 -16.30 12.29 -35.75
N ASN A 135 -15.87 13.51 -36.07
CA ASN A 135 -15.43 14.48 -35.06
C ASN A 135 -16.52 14.81 -34.03
N LYS A 136 -17.80 14.74 -34.43
CA LYS A 136 -18.95 14.94 -33.54
C LYS A 136 -19.02 13.83 -32.48
N GLU A 137 -18.80 12.58 -32.87
CA GLU A 137 -18.75 11.45 -31.94
C GLU A 137 -17.55 11.52 -31.00
N LEU A 138 -16.37 11.94 -31.49
CA LEU A 138 -15.19 12.17 -30.65
C LEU A 138 -15.46 13.23 -29.58
N LYS A 139 -16.09 14.35 -29.97
CA LYS A 139 -16.45 15.43 -29.04
C LYS A 139 -17.48 14.95 -28.01
N LYS A 140 -18.51 14.24 -28.46
CA LYS A 140 -19.54 13.67 -27.58
C LYS A 140 -18.95 12.68 -26.57
N SER A 141 -18.09 11.76 -27.00
CA SER A 141 -17.41 10.82 -26.09
C SER A 141 -16.57 11.54 -25.03
N LYS A 142 -15.94 12.67 -25.38
CA LYS A 142 -15.17 13.48 -24.43
C LYS A 142 -16.08 14.19 -23.41
N GLU A 143 -17.23 14.68 -23.83
CA GLU A 143 -18.25 15.26 -22.94
C GLU A 143 -18.81 14.18 -22.00
N GLU A 144 -19.19 13.01 -22.54
CA GLU A 144 -19.63 11.85 -21.75
C GLU A 144 -18.59 11.38 -20.73
N PHE A 145 -17.30 11.40 -21.10
CA PHE A 145 -16.21 11.10 -20.15
C PHE A 145 -16.23 12.06 -18.96
N TYR A 146 -16.37 13.37 -19.19
CA TYR A 146 -16.42 14.35 -18.11
C TYR A 146 -17.66 14.20 -17.24
N ASP A 147 -18.85 14.05 -17.84
CA ASP A 147 -20.10 13.96 -17.11
C ASP A 147 -20.18 12.68 -16.28
N LYS A 148 -19.81 11.53 -16.88
CA LYS A 148 -19.81 10.24 -16.16
C LYS A 148 -18.74 10.22 -15.07
N SER A 149 -17.54 10.73 -15.32
CA SER A 149 -16.50 10.79 -14.27
C SER A 149 -16.89 11.69 -13.10
N LYS A 150 -17.55 12.83 -13.37
CA LYS A 150 -18.11 13.67 -12.32
C LYS A 150 -19.16 12.92 -11.50
N LEU A 151 -20.10 12.24 -12.16
CA LEU A 151 -21.14 11.47 -11.49
C LEU A 151 -20.56 10.37 -10.58
N VAL A 152 -19.56 9.62 -11.06
CA VAL A 152 -18.83 8.60 -10.28
C VAL A 152 -18.28 9.20 -8.98
N LEU A 153 -17.57 10.32 -9.09
CA LEU A 153 -16.95 10.96 -7.93
C LEU A 153 -17.99 11.59 -6.99
N SER A 154 -19.08 12.17 -7.52
CA SER A 154 -20.19 12.70 -6.73
C SER A 154 -20.95 11.61 -5.96
N ASN A 155 -20.92 10.36 -6.43
CA ASN A 155 -21.49 9.21 -5.74
C ASN A 155 -20.49 8.54 -4.77
N GLU A 156 -19.36 9.19 -4.48
CA GLU A 156 -18.27 8.62 -3.67
C GLU A 156 -17.73 7.28 -4.22
N GLU A 157 -17.82 7.04 -5.53
CA GLU A 157 -17.21 5.88 -6.18
C GLU A 157 -15.79 6.19 -6.66
N ASN A 158 -14.91 5.18 -6.59
CA ASN A 158 -13.54 5.31 -7.05
C ASN A 158 -13.46 5.32 -8.58
N LEU A 159 -12.70 6.25 -9.13
CA LEU A 159 -12.41 6.32 -10.57
C LEU A 159 -11.01 5.79 -10.86
N ILE A 160 -10.88 4.84 -11.78
CA ILE A 160 -9.60 4.22 -12.17
C ILE A 160 -9.29 4.61 -13.62
N VAL A 161 -8.19 5.34 -13.81
CA VAL A 161 -7.86 5.95 -15.10
C VAL A 161 -6.36 5.92 -15.37
N THR A 162 -5.99 5.53 -16.60
CA THR A 162 -4.62 5.64 -17.08
C THR A 162 -4.41 6.96 -17.84
N PRO A 163 -3.53 7.86 -17.38
CA PRO A 163 -3.24 9.09 -18.12
C PRO A 163 -2.41 8.88 -19.40
N GLU A 164 -1.74 7.74 -19.57
CA GLU A 164 -0.94 7.41 -20.76
C GLU A 164 -1.81 7.21 -22.01
N GLY A 165 -2.97 6.60 -21.83
CA GLY A 165 -3.92 6.28 -22.91
C GLY A 165 -3.45 5.16 -23.85
N ARG A 166 -2.33 4.51 -23.57
CA ARG A 166 -1.85 3.27 -24.19
C ARG A 166 -1.15 2.40 -23.15
N SER A 167 -1.10 1.09 -23.39
CA SER A 167 -0.29 0.16 -22.59
C SER A 167 1.10 -0.03 -23.21
N SER A 168 2.13 -0.17 -22.40
CA SER A 168 3.51 -0.45 -22.80
C SER A 168 4.13 -1.53 -21.89
N THR A 169 5.29 -2.08 -22.25
CA THR A 169 6.01 -3.00 -21.35
C THR A 169 6.45 -2.27 -20.08
N THR A 170 6.84 -3.03 -19.05
CA THR A 170 7.34 -2.42 -17.79
C THR A 170 8.54 -1.50 -18.03
N ASP A 171 9.42 -1.86 -18.97
CA ASP A 171 10.65 -1.11 -19.26
C ASP A 171 10.41 0.17 -20.08
N GLU A 172 9.25 0.27 -20.75
CA GLU A 172 8.84 1.42 -21.58
C GLU A 172 7.77 2.29 -20.92
N SER A 173 7.28 1.88 -19.74
CA SER A 173 6.22 2.58 -19.00
C SER A 173 6.81 3.41 -17.84
N PRO A 174 6.29 4.62 -17.57
CA PRO A 174 5.19 5.26 -18.28
C PRO A 174 5.67 6.02 -19.52
N THR A 175 4.80 6.06 -20.53
CA THR A 175 4.76 7.16 -21.48
C THR A 175 4.20 8.43 -20.86
N ASP A 176 4.31 9.56 -21.58
CA ASP A 176 3.84 10.85 -21.09
C ASP A 176 2.36 10.81 -20.70
N PHE A 177 2.10 11.14 -19.43
CA PHE A 177 0.77 11.34 -18.92
C PHE A 177 0.12 12.54 -19.60
N LYS A 178 -1.09 12.31 -20.10
CA LYS A 178 -1.90 13.33 -20.79
C LYS A 178 -2.74 14.13 -19.79
N ALA A 179 -3.05 15.36 -20.17
CA ALA A 179 -3.87 16.28 -19.38
C ALA A 179 -5.34 15.84 -19.16
N GLY A 180 -5.80 14.75 -19.78
CA GLY A 180 -7.23 14.40 -19.89
C GLY A 180 -7.95 14.27 -18.54
N VAL A 181 -7.43 13.42 -17.65
CA VAL A 181 -7.99 13.20 -16.30
C VAL A 181 -7.89 14.47 -15.44
N PHE A 182 -6.77 15.18 -15.49
CA PHE A 182 -6.58 16.38 -14.67
C PHE A 182 -7.53 17.52 -15.10
N ARG A 183 -7.76 17.67 -16.42
CA ARG A 183 -8.80 18.56 -16.94
C ARG A 183 -10.20 18.12 -16.56
N MET A 184 -10.46 16.81 -16.46
CA MET A 184 -11.73 16.29 -15.95
C MET A 184 -11.94 16.73 -14.50
N ILE A 185 -10.94 16.55 -13.64
CA ILE A 185 -11.01 16.96 -12.23
C ILE A 185 -11.30 18.46 -12.13
N ILE A 186 -10.51 19.29 -12.82
CA ILE A 186 -10.73 20.76 -12.87
C ILE A 186 -12.17 21.11 -13.28
N ARG A 187 -12.67 20.49 -14.36
CA ARG A 187 -14.01 20.79 -14.90
C ARG A 187 -15.14 20.27 -14.04
N SER A 188 -14.90 19.20 -13.28
CA SER A 188 -15.93 18.63 -12.41
C SER A 188 -16.36 19.60 -11.31
N GLY A 189 -15.45 20.52 -10.90
CA GLY A 189 -15.60 21.37 -9.73
C GLY A 189 -15.42 20.62 -8.41
N LEU A 190 -15.11 19.32 -8.48
CA LEU A 190 -14.77 18.49 -7.33
C LEU A 190 -13.27 18.59 -7.06
N ASP A 191 -12.91 18.32 -5.81
CA ASP A 191 -11.53 18.18 -5.39
C ASP A 191 -11.38 16.80 -4.75
N PRO A 192 -11.21 15.71 -5.53
CA PRO A 192 -10.96 14.38 -4.99
C PRO A 192 -9.47 14.19 -4.67
N PHE A 193 -9.14 13.21 -3.84
CA PHE A 193 -7.76 12.74 -3.76
C PHE A 193 -7.37 12.02 -5.06
N ILE A 194 -6.21 12.37 -5.60
CA ILE A 194 -5.53 11.65 -6.67
C ILE A 194 -4.52 10.71 -6.01
N VAL A 195 -4.63 9.41 -6.30
CA VAL A 195 -3.78 8.36 -5.74
C VAL A 195 -2.96 7.72 -6.86
N PRO A 196 -1.63 8.01 -6.96
CA PRO A 196 -0.78 7.39 -7.96
C PRO A 196 -0.43 5.95 -7.60
N LEU A 197 -0.64 5.02 -8.54
CA LEU A 197 -0.35 3.60 -8.41
C LEU A 197 0.71 3.17 -9.41
N VAL A 198 1.92 2.89 -8.91
CA VAL A 198 3.05 2.48 -9.75
C VAL A 198 2.99 0.97 -9.96
N MET A 199 2.83 0.54 -11.21
CA MET A 199 2.63 -0.85 -11.61
C MET A 199 3.90 -1.37 -12.31
N ALA A 200 4.33 -2.59 -11.97
CA ALA A 200 5.47 -3.23 -12.65
C ALA A 200 5.29 -4.75 -12.78
N ASN A 201 5.90 -5.28 -13.83
CA ASN A 201 6.04 -6.70 -14.19
C ASN A 201 4.77 -7.42 -14.67
N PHE A 202 3.66 -6.72 -14.89
CA PHE A 202 2.42 -7.35 -15.40
C PHE A 202 2.55 -7.89 -16.83
N ASP A 203 3.55 -7.42 -17.58
CA ASP A 203 3.96 -7.90 -18.92
C ASP A 203 4.76 -9.21 -18.86
N LYS A 204 5.25 -9.60 -17.68
CA LYS A 204 6.03 -10.81 -17.46
C LYS A 204 5.13 -11.97 -16.99
N ASN A 205 5.65 -13.19 -17.07
CA ASN A 205 4.94 -14.38 -16.62
C ASN A 205 4.80 -14.37 -15.08
N HIS A 206 3.56 -14.39 -14.58
CA HIS A 206 3.20 -14.37 -13.17
C HIS A 206 3.97 -15.40 -12.32
N PHE A 207 4.34 -16.58 -12.85
CA PHE A 207 5.11 -17.57 -12.09
C PHE A 207 6.63 -17.32 -12.09
N GLU A 208 7.15 -16.58 -13.05
CA GLU A 208 8.59 -16.27 -13.17
C GLU A 208 8.96 -14.94 -12.52
N THR A 209 8.00 -14.04 -12.33
CA THR A 209 8.21 -12.73 -11.73
C THR A 209 7.28 -12.47 -10.55
N VAL A 210 7.50 -11.39 -9.81
CA VAL A 210 6.56 -10.88 -8.80
C VAL A 210 5.89 -9.64 -9.40
N TYR A 211 4.56 -9.66 -9.50
CA TYR A 211 3.79 -8.47 -9.84
C TYR A 211 3.91 -7.46 -8.71
N ARG A 212 4.17 -6.20 -9.05
CA ARG A 212 4.42 -5.17 -8.05
C ARG A 212 3.46 -4.00 -8.25
N CYS A 213 2.94 -3.49 -7.14
CA CYS A 213 2.18 -2.27 -7.08
C CYS A 213 2.64 -1.45 -5.87
N GLU A 214 3.04 -0.20 -6.10
CA GLU A 214 3.32 0.76 -5.03
C GLU A 214 2.33 1.92 -5.08
N ILE A 215 1.59 2.08 -3.99
CA ILE A 215 0.66 3.18 -3.77
C ILE A 215 1.45 4.36 -3.22
N LYS A 216 1.52 5.46 -3.98
CA LYS A 216 2.21 6.69 -3.56
C LYS A 216 1.31 7.57 -2.70
N LYS A 217 1.92 8.51 -1.97
CA LYS A 217 1.18 9.51 -1.18
C LYS A 217 0.14 10.22 -2.07
N PRO A 218 -1.13 10.29 -1.64
CA PRO A 218 -2.17 10.96 -2.39
C PRO A 218 -1.98 12.48 -2.34
N PHE A 219 -2.57 13.19 -3.28
CA PHE A 219 -2.57 14.64 -3.31
C PHE A 219 -3.87 15.16 -3.91
N ARG A 220 -4.21 16.42 -3.62
CA ARG A 220 -5.29 17.13 -4.30
C ARG A 220 -4.72 18.01 -5.40
N LEU A 221 -5.45 18.16 -6.50
CA LEU A 221 -4.95 19.01 -7.59
C LEU A 221 -4.89 20.49 -7.17
N SER A 222 -5.82 20.91 -6.29
CA SER A 222 -5.88 22.23 -5.67
C SER A 222 -4.65 22.57 -4.80
N GLU A 223 -3.97 21.56 -4.23
CA GLU A 223 -2.74 21.75 -3.44
C GLU A 223 -1.53 22.08 -4.32
N ILE A 224 -1.61 21.81 -5.63
CA ILE A 224 -0.50 21.96 -6.58
C ILE A 224 -0.76 23.11 -7.56
N ILE A 225 -2.01 23.28 -8.01
CA ILE A 225 -2.42 24.28 -8.99
C ILE A 225 -3.38 25.26 -8.30
N SER A 226 -2.96 26.52 -8.21
CA SER A 226 -3.73 27.58 -7.56
C SER A 226 -4.75 28.25 -8.48
N ASP A 227 -4.50 28.25 -9.80
CA ASP A 227 -5.42 28.80 -10.81
C ASP A 227 -5.64 27.79 -11.94
N PHE A 228 -6.83 27.20 -11.96
CA PHE A 228 -7.24 26.22 -12.96
C PHE A 228 -7.46 26.80 -14.38
N ASN A 229 -7.56 28.13 -14.51
CA ASN A 229 -7.61 28.78 -15.82
C ASN A 229 -6.21 28.99 -16.42
N ASN A 230 -5.18 28.95 -15.58
CA ASN A 230 -3.80 29.09 -16.03
C ASN A 230 -3.25 27.78 -16.59
N ARG A 231 -3.27 27.66 -17.93
CA ARG A 231 -2.76 26.48 -18.64
C ARG A 231 -1.31 26.14 -18.29
N SER A 232 -0.47 27.15 -18.04
CA SER A 232 0.95 26.91 -17.73
C SER A 232 1.16 26.14 -16.43
N GLN A 233 0.29 26.34 -15.42
CA GLN A 233 0.40 25.61 -14.15
C GLN A 233 0.11 24.12 -14.34
N LEU A 234 -0.93 23.78 -15.11
CA LEU A 234 -1.22 22.39 -15.46
C LEU A 234 -0.08 21.76 -16.28
N ASP A 235 0.47 22.49 -17.24
CA ASP A 235 1.58 21.99 -18.06
C ASP A 235 2.85 21.77 -17.22
N ASN A 236 3.13 22.65 -16.25
CA ASN A 236 4.25 22.49 -15.31
C ASN A 236 4.05 21.29 -14.38
N PHE A 237 2.82 21.08 -13.89
CA PHE A 237 2.48 19.88 -13.13
C PHE A 237 2.67 18.60 -13.97
N LEU A 238 2.21 18.59 -15.22
CA LEU A 238 2.38 17.45 -16.13
C LEU A 238 3.86 17.14 -16.39
N LYS A 239 4.69 18.16 -16.61
CA LYS A 239 6.15 17.98 -16.71
C LYS A 239 6.74 17.40 -15.43
N SER A 240 6.31 17.89 -14.26
CA SER A 240 6.78 17.40 -12.97
C SER A 240 6.45 15.92 -12.75
N ILE A 241 5.19 15.52 -12.98
CA ILE A 241 4.78 14.13 -12.80
C ILE A 241 5.44 13.21 -13.84
N ASN A 242 5.55 13.62 -15.11
CA ASN A 242 6.25 12.84 -16.15
C ASN A 242 7.76 12.69 -15.88
N ASN A 243 8.39 13.63 -15.17
CA ASN A 243 9.78 13.48 -14.72
C ASN A 243 9.93 12.58 -13.48
N LYS A 244 8.89 12.49 -12.65
CA LYS A 244 8.92 11.79 -11.37
C LYS A 244 8.52 10.32 -11.50
N TYR A 245 7.52 10.05 -12.34
CA TYR A 245 6.88 8.73 -12.42
C TYR A 245 7.81 7.64 -12.96
N PRO A 246 8.62 7.84 -14.03
CA PRO A 246 9.59 6.84 -14.49
C PRO A 246 10.57 6.43 -13.39
N LYS A 247 11.07 7.40 -12.61
CA LYS A 247 11.96 7.12 -11.46
C LYS A 247 11.28 6.25 -10.39
N TRP A 248 9.97 6.39 -10.22
CA TRP A 248 9.22 5.51 -9.33
C TRP A 248 9.10 4.10 -9.88
N VAL A 249 8.87 3.94 -11.17
CA VAL A 249 8.85 2.62 -11.84
C VAL A 249 10.24 1.97 -11.73
N ASP A 250 11.31 2.69 -12.07
CA ASP A 250 12.70 2.22 -11.94
C ASP A 250 13.00 1.75 -10.51
N ASN A 251 12.64 2.56 -9.51
CA ASN A 251 12.84 2.18 -8.11
C ASN A 251 12.04 0.92 -7.73
N LEU A 252 10.80 0.79 -8.22
CA LEU A 252 9.96 -0.38 -7.95
C LEU A 252 10.53 -1.64 -8.61
N ILE A 253 11.08 -1.54 -9.82
CA ILE A 253 11.75 -2.65 -10.52
C ILE A 253 13.06 -3.01 -9.81
N MET A 254 13.90 -2.01 -9.56
CA MET A 254 15.22 -2.16 -8.96
C MET A 254 15.20 -2.52 -7.48
N THR A 255 14.04 -2.44 -6.81
CA THR A 255 13.95 -2.86 -5.43
C THR A 255 14.36 -4.34 -5.33
N LYS A 256 15.58 -4.53 -4.85
CA LYS A 256 16.08 -5.82 -4.40
C LYS A 256 15.29 -6.20 -3.16
N ILE A 257 15.11 -7.50 -2.95
CA ILE A 257 14.60 -8.00 -1.68
C ILE A 257 15.55 -7.50 -0.58
N GLY A 258 15.06 -6.67 0.34
CA GLY A 258 15.84 -6.17 1.48
C GLY A 258 15.59 -4.70 1.83
N TYR A 259 16.27 -4.23 2.88
CA TYR A 259 15.99 -2.94 3.54
C TYR A 259 17.10 -1.91 3.36
N GLN A 260 18.06 -2.13 2.46
CA GLN A 260 19.33 -1.40 2.43
C GLN A 260 19.17 0.12 2.35
N ASP A 261 18.25 0.62 1.52
CA ASP A 261 18.03 2.06 1.38
C ASP A 261 17.41 2.69 2.63
N GLU A 262 16.44 2.00 3.25
CA GLU A 262 15.88 2.43 4.54
C GLU A 262 16.96 2.41 5.63
N ILE A 263 17.76 1.34 5.70
CA ILE A 263 18.86 1.23 6.66
C ILE A 263 19.90 2.34 6.43
N ASN A 264 20.27 2.65 5.18
CA ASN A 264 21.17 3.76 4.86
C ASN A 264 20.62 5.10 5.34
N ALA A 265 19.32 5.35 5.16
CA ALA A 265 18.66 6.55 5.68
C ALA A 265 18.67 6.60 7.21
N LEU A 266 18.41 5.48 7.89
CA LEU A 266 18.49 5.38 9.35
C LEU A 266 19.91 5.61 9.87
N VAL A 267 20.93 5.07 9.21
CA VAL A 267 22.35 5.29 9.53
C VAL A 267 22.74 6.76 9.39
N LYS A 268 22.25 7.44 8.35
CA LYS A 268 22.44 8.87 8.18
C LYS A 268 21.78 9.66 9.32
N LYS A 269 20.53 9.31 9.67
CA LYS A 269 19.77 9.94 10.78
C LYS A 269 20.47 9.78 12.13
N LYS A 270 21.05 8.59 12.38
CA LYS A 270 21.85 8.29 13.58
C LYS A 270 22.99 9.28 13.82
N GLY A 271 23.59 9.85 12.77
CA GLY A 271 24.67 10.84 12.90
C GLY A 271 24.32 12.00 13.84
N SER A 272 23.05 12.44 13.86
CA SER A 272 22.55 13.50 14.74
C SER A 272 22.43 13.12 16.22
N CYS A 273 22.57 11.83 16.55
CA CYS A 273 22.40 11.29 17.90
C CYS A 273 23.70 10.81 18.52
N ILE A 274 24.82 10.94 17.82
CA ILE A 274 26.15 10.64 18.36
C ILE A 274 26.39 11.55 19.58
N ASN A 275 26.82 10.96 20.69
CA ASN A 275 27.07 11.60 21.98
C ASN A 275 25.84 12.19 22.71
N LYS A 276 24.62 11.99 22.23
CA LYS A 276 23.43 12.38 22.99
C LYS A 276 23.28 11.51 24.23
N LYS A 277 23.15 12.16 25.40
CA LYS A 277 22.78 11.50 26.65
C LYS A 277 21.30 11.14 26.67
N ASP A 278 20.96 10.15 27.48
CA ASP A 278 19.58 9.71 27.74
C ASP A 278 18.79 9.40 26.46
N LEU A 279 19.49 8.81 25.48
CA LEU A 279 18.93 8.49 24.17
C LEU A 279 17.95 7.32 24.30
N ILE A 280 16.73 7.53 23.81
CA ILE A 280 15.69 6.52 23.63
C ILE A 280 15.68 6.09 22.17
N VAL A 281 15.89 4.81 21.93
CA VAL A 281 15.87 4.22 20.59
C VAL A 281 14.60 3.41 20.42
N PHE A 282 13.80 3.72 19.40
CA PHE A 282 12.66 2.90 18.99
C PHE A 282 13.12 1.98 17.85
N LEU A 283 13.22 0.68 18.08
CA LEU A 283 13.64 -0.32 17.09
C LEU A 283 12.44 -1.20 16.71
N GLY A 284 12.14 -1.31 15.42
CA GLY A 284 11.00 -2.13 15.02
C GLY A 284 10.61 -2.04 13.56
N SER A 285 9.34 -2.37 13.32
CA SER A 285 8.75 -2.47 11.98
C SER A 285 8.06 -1.18 11.51
N SER A 286 7.22 -1.28 10.46
CA SER A 286 6.50 -0.17 9.86
C SER A 286 5.65 0.64 10.84
N THR A 287 5.13 0.02 11.92
CA THR A 287 4.33 0.75 12.91
C THR A 287 5.16 1.80 13.66
N PHE A 288 6.46 1.56 13.91
CA PHE A 288 7.34 2.64 14.37
C PHE A 288 7.76 3.55 13.22
N ARG A 289 8.11 3.01 12.04
CA ARG A 289 8.52 3.82 10.87
C ARG A 289 7.52 4.93 10.54
N LEU A 290 6.22 4.63 10.62
CA LEU A 290 5.12 5.51 10.25
C LEU A 290 4.69 6.49 11.36
N TRP A 291 5.33 6.45 12.53
CA TRP A 291 5.06 7.41 13.60
C TRP A 291 5.75 8.76 13.31
N GLU A 292 5.10 9.60 12.49
CA GLU A 292 5.68 10.85 11.98
C GLU A 292 6.11 11.81 13.11
N ASN A 293 5.33 11.88 14.19
CA ASN A 293 5.52 12.81 15.31
C ASN A 293 6.29 12.22 16.51
N LEU A 294 6.97 11.07 16.37
CA LEU A 294 7.61 10.38 17.50
C LEU A 294 8.56 11.29 18.30
N SER A 295 9.44 12.05 17.64
CA SER A 295 10.39 12.91 18.34
C SER A 295 9.73 14.06 19.11
N SER A 296 8.59 14.58 18.63
CA SER A 296 7.81 15.59 19.36
C SER A 296 7.00 14.97 20.49
N ASP A 297 6.46 13.77 20.30
CA ASP A 297 5.62 13.07 21.27
C ASP A 297 6.35 12.68 22.55
N PHE A 298 7.66 12.49 22.45
CA PHE A 298 8.52 12.09 23.56
C PHE A 298 9.43 13.21 24.08
N LYS A 299 9.13 14.48 23.77
CA LYS A 299 9.83 15.60 24.42
C LYS A 299 9.65 15.54 25.95
N PRO A 300 10.67 15.93 26.75
CA PRO A 300 11.95 16.53 26.34
C PRO A 300 13.06 15.51 25.97
N TYR A 301 12.76 14.21 25.87
CA TYR A 301 13.78 13.18 25.70
C TYR A 301 14.41 13.17 24.31
N ASN A 302 15.68 12.74 24.25
CA ASN A 302 16.37 12.50 22.99
C ASN A 302 15.87 11.18 22.39
N VAL A 303 15.15 11.25 21.27
CA VAL A 303 14.58 10.05 20.63
C VAL A 303 15.12 9.86 19.22
N ILE A 304 15.45 8.62 18.88
CA ILE A 304 15.70 8.19 17.50
C ILE A 304 14.82 6.99 17.12
N ASN A 305 14.23 7.09 15.92
CA ASN A 305 13.39 6.05 15.34
C ASN A 305 14.23 5.20 14.37
N PHE A 306 14.40 3.93 14.70
CA PHE A 306 14.96 2.86 13.87
C PHE A 306 13.89 1.85 13.44
N GLY A 307 12.66 2.32 13.22
CA GLY A 307 11.62 1.57 12.53
C GLY A 307 11.87 1.54 11.02
N PHE A 308 11.75 0.36 10.41
CA PHE A 308 11.80 0.19 8.94
C PHE A 308 10.68 -0.73 8.45
N GLY A 309 10.24 -0.56 7.20
CA GLY A 309 9.09 -1.26 6.63
C GLY A 309 9.30 -2.76 6.60
N GLY A 310 8.28 -3.57 6.92
CA GLY A 310 8.34 -5.03 6.77
C GLY A 310 9.27 -5.80 7.72
N ALA A 311 10.05 -5.13 8.58
CA ALA A 311 11.07 -5.75 9.42
C ALA A 311 10.62 -7.02 10.15
N TYR A 312 11.38 -8.09 9.98
CA TYR A 312 11.36 -9.29 10.83
C TYR A 312 12.37 -9.13 11.97
N ILE A 313 12.28 -9.99 13.00
CA ILE A 313 13.25 -9.95 14.11
C ILE A 313 14.67 -10.21 13.61
N LYS A 314 14.83 -11.10 12.61
CA LYS A 314 16.12 -11.40 12.00
C LYS A 314 16.76 -10.17 11.33
N ASP A 315 15.95 -9.34 10.69
CA ASP A 315 16.45 -8.11 10.07
C ASP A 315 17.00 -7.14 11.12
N CYS A 316 16.29 -7.00 12.26
CA CYS A 316 16.77 -6.20 13.38
C CYS A 316 18.10 -6.74 13.92
N LEU A 317 18.30 -8.07 13.98
CA LEU A 317 19.55 -8.71 14.40
C LEU A 317 20.70 -8.43 13.42
N ASP A 318 20.43 -8.56 12.11
CA ASP A 318 21.42 -8.43 11.05
C ASP A 318 21.92 -6.97 10.93
N TYR A 319 21.02 -5.99 11.02
CA TYR A 319 21.37 -4.57 10.97
C TYR A 319 21.76 -3.95 12.31
N PHE A 320 21.65 -4.71 13.42
CA PHE A 320 21.90 -4.21 14.78
C PHE A 320 23.23 -3.48 14.92
N ASN A 321 24.32 -4.08 14.42
CA ASN A 321 25.66 -3.51 14.59
C ASN A 321 25.82 -2.17 13.89
N ILE A 322 25.26 -2.04 12.69
CA ILE A 322 25.36 -0.84 11.88
C ILE A 322 24.50 0.28 12.48
N LEU A 323 23.25 -0.04 12.88
CA LEU A 323 22.32 0.92 13.50
C LEU A 323 22.78 1.38 14.88
N PHE A 324 23.38 0.51 15.68
CA PHE A 324 23.81 0.84 17.05
C PHE A 324 25.30 1.17 17.19
N SER A 325 26.03 1.39 16.10
CA SER A 325 27.42 1.84 16.20
C SER A 325 27.50 3.33 16.59
N LYS A 326 28.41 3.65 17.53
CA LYS A 326 28.70 5.02 18.03
C LYS A 326 27.55 5.71 18.79
N ILE A 327 26.57 4.95 19.28
CA ILE A 327 25.51 5.45 20.17
C ILE A 327 25.45 4.58 21.43
N SER A 328 24.94 5.14 22.52
CA SER A 328 24.77 4.45 23.81
C SER A 328 23.38 4.76 24.37
N PRO A 329 22.35 3.98 24.02
CA PRO A 329 20.98 4.26 24.45
C PRO A 329 20.77 4.02 25.94
N ALA A 330 20.03 4.89 26.61
CA ALA A 330 19.54 4.64 27.96
C ALA A 330 18.34 3.68 27.93
N ILE A 331 17.50 3.82 26.91
CA ILE A 331 16.29 3.01 26.71
C ILE A 331 16.22 2.52 25.27
N ILE A 332 15.84 1.26 25.08
CA ILE A 332 15.42 0.72 23.78
C ILE A 332 13.98 0.24 23.89
N VAL A 333 13.11 0.79 23.05
CA VAL A 333 11.72 0.35 22.89
C VAL A 333 11.64 -0.53 21.63
N LEU A 334 11.15 -1.76 21.79
CA LEU A 334 11.05 -2.78 20.75
C LEU A 334 9.59 -2.95 20.32
N TYR A 335 9.36 -2.97 19.00
CA TYR A 335 8.11 -3.43 18.40
C TYR A 335 8.39 -4.19 17.09
N VAL A 336 8.57 -5.50 17.22
CA VAL A 336 8.90 -6.42 16.12
C VAL A 336 8.43 -7.84 16.47
N GLY A 337 8.15 -8.68 15.46
CA GLY A 337 7.65 -10.04 15.64
C GLY A 337 6.28 -10.28 14.99
N GLY A 338 5.47 -9.22 14.83
CA GLY A 338 4.16 -9.32 14.17
C GLY A 338 4.25 -9.67 12.67
N ASN A 339 5.33 -9.25 11.99
CA ASN A 339 5.57 -9.63 10.60
C ASN A 339 6.02 -11.09 10.49
N ASP A 340 6.81 -11.59 11.44
CA ASP A 340 7.32 -12.97 11.44
C ASP A 340 6.20 -14.02 11.44
N LEU A 341 4.97 -13.64 11.84
CA LEU A 341 3.77 -14.47 11.70
C LEU A 341 3.48 -14.85 10.24
N SER A 342 3.83 -14.01 9.26
CA SER A 342 3.65 -14.30 7.83
C SER A 342 4.68 -15.29 7.28
N LEU A 343 5.74 -15.59 8.03
CA LEU A 343 6.73 -16.63 7.70
C LEU A 343 6.25 -18.03 8.10
N GLY A 344 5.05 -18.16 8.66
CA GLY A 344 4.51 -19.43 9.14
C GLY A 344 5.12 -19.89 10.47
N PHE A 345 5.94 -19.08 11.14
CA PHE A 345 6.55 -19.42 12.42
C PHE A 345 5.52 -19.61 13.53
N THR A 346 5.88 -20.43 14.52
CA THR A 346 5.14 -20.57 15.78
C THR A 346 5.42 -19.39 16.70
N ALA A 347 4.54 -19.13 17.67
CA ALA A 347 4.74 -18.09 18.67
C ALA A 347 6.03 -18.33 19.47
N GLU A 348 6.34 -19.59 19.78
CA GLU A 348 7.57 -20.01 20.43
C GLU A 348 8.81 -19.65 19.61
N LYS A 349 8.80 -19.93 18.30
CA LYS A 349 9.93 -19.61 17.43
C LYS A 349 10.17 -18.10 17.33
N ILE A 350 9.11 -17.32 17.26
CA ILE A 350 9.20 -15.85 17.23
C ILE A 350 9.73 -15.34 18.58
N ASN A 351 9.29 -15.92 19.71
CA ASN A 351 9.80 -15.57 21.03
C ASN A 351 11.29 -15.93 21.20
N GLU A 352 11.76 -17.06 20.66
CA GLU A 352 13.20 -17.39 20.63
C GLU A 352 14.02 -16.30 19.96
N LEU A 353 13.61 -15.86 18.76
CA LEU A 353 14.27 -14.77 18.04
C LEU A 353 14.22 -13.46 18.83
N ASN A 354 13.09 -13.17 19.50
CA ASN A 354 12.96 -11.98 20.34
C ASN A 354 13.97 -12.03 21.51
N ASN A 355 14.13 -13.18 22.16
CA ASN A 355 15.13 -13.37 23.22
C ASN A 355 16.56 -13.25 22.68
N GLU A 356 16.85 -13.72 21.46
CA GLU A 356 18.15 -13.52 20.80
C GLU A 356 18.46 -12.02 20.62
N LEU A 357 17.49 -11.24 20.13
CA LEU A 357 17.63 -9.79 19.95
C LEU A 357 17.86 -9.08 21.29
N ILE A 358 17.08 -9.40 22.31
CA ILE A 358 17.24 -8.84 23.67
C ILE A 358 18.62 -9.20 24.24
N SER A 359 19.07 -10.44 24.04
CA SER A 359 20.39 -10.88 24.52
C SER A 359 21.51 -10.11 23.82
N LYS A 360 21.42 -9.92 22.49
CA LYS A 360 22.38 -9.12 21.72
C LYS A 360 22.42 -7.66 22.19
N ILE A 361 21.26 -7.09 22.53
CA ILE A 361 21.16 -5.75 23.12
C ILE A 361 21.88 -5.68 24.46
N LYS A 362 21.57 -6.61 25.38
CA LYS A 362 22.16 -6.62 26.73
C LYS A 362 23.67 -6.79 26.71
N VAL A 363 24.19 -7.66 25.84
CA VAL A 363 25.65 -7.86 25.66
C VAL A 363 26.32 -6.56 25.22
N LYS A 364 25.72 -5.82 24.29
CA LYS A 364 26.28 -4.56 23.80
C LYS A 364 26.07 -3.39 24.77
N PHE A 365 24.95 -3.38 25.47
CA PHE A 365 24.52 -2.29 26.34
C PHE A 365 23.96 -2.82 27.68
N PRO A 366 24.84 -3.23 28.62
CA PRO A 366 24.41 -3.85 29.89
C PRO A 366 23.65 -2.90 30.83
N ASN A 367 23.69 -1.59 30.57
CA ASN A 367 23.01 -0.56 31.35
C ASN A 367 21.70 -0.06 30.73
N THR A 368 21.33 -0.52 29.55
CA THR A 368 20.12 -0.08 28.87
C THR A 368 18.88 -0.78 29.41
N TYR A 369 17.81 -0.03 29.63
CA TYR A 369 16.48 -0.59 29.87
C TYR A 369 15.80 -0.94 28.55
N ILE A 370 15.19 -2.13 28.48
CA ILE A 370 14.54 -2.63 27.26
C ILE A 370 13.05 -2.74 27.52
N TYR A 371 12.24 -2.08 26.69
CA TYR A 371 10.79 -2.18 26.73
C TYR A 371 10.32 -2.90 25.48
N SER A 372 9.65 -4.03 25.62
CA SER A 372 9.01 -4.73 24.50
C SER A 372 7.53 -4.41 24.49
N VAL A 373 7.06 -3.77 23.44
CA VAL A 373 5.65 -3.45 23.22
C VAL A 373 4.94 -4.69 22.69
N SER A 374 3.77 -5.01 23.26
CA SER A 374 2.98 -6.14 22.82
C SER A 374 2.58 -6.02 21.35
N ILE A 375 2.51 -7.15 20.64
CA ILE A 375 2.04 -7.18 19.27
C ILE A 375 0.55 -6.84 19.27
N LYS A 376 0.20 -5.65 18.76
CA LYS A 376 -1.20 -5.18 18.65
C LYS A 376 -2.10 -6.16 17.86
N PRO A 377 -3.41 -6.23 18.17
CA PRO A 377 -4.38 -6.88 17.30
C PRO A 377 -4.54 -6.08 15.99
N SER A 378 -5.01 -6.70 14.91
CA SER A 378 -5.36 -5.99 13.66
C SER A 378 -6.31 -6.86 12.83
N ARG A 379 -7.29 -6.27 12.12
CA ARG A 379 -8.18 -7.08 11.26
C ARG A 379 -7.41 -7.73 10.11
N HIS A 380 -6.33 -7.11 9.65
CA HIS A 380 -5.42 -7.71 8.68
C HIS A 380 -4.84 -9.06 9.15
N ARG A 381 -4.73 -9.27 10.46
CA ARG A 381 -4.19 -10.50 11.07
C ARG A 381 -5.21 -11.21 11.97
N ILE A 382 -6.50 -11.05 11.67
CA ILE A 382 -7.56 -11.61 12.53
C ILE A 382 -7.44 -13.14 12.66
N ASP A 383 -7.08 -13.83 11.58
CA ASP A 383 -6.87 -15.28 11.56
C ASP A 383 -5.63 -15.74 12.34
N GLN A 384 -4.80 -14.80 12.81
CA GLN A 384 -3.60 -15.06 13.60
C GLN A 384 -3.75 -14.59 15.06
N MET A 385 -4.95 -14.21 15.49
CA MET A 385 -5.20 -13.61 16.81
C MET A 385 -4.71 -14.49 17.96
N ASP A 386 -5.04 -15.79 17.96
CA ASP A 386 -4.61 -16.72 19.02
C ASP A 386 -3.08 -16.83 19.10
N LYS A 387 -2.41 -16.81 17.94
CA LYS A 387 -0.94 -16.83 17.87
C LYS A 387 -0.34 -15.54 18.39
N ILE A 388 -0.97 -14.39 18.13
CA ILE A 388 -0.58 -13.08 18.68
C ILE A 388 -0.71 -13.08 20.21
N ILE A 389 -1.84 -13.53 20.73
CA ILE A 389 -2.08 -13.64 22.19
C ILE A 389 -1.02 -14.53 22.83
N ARG A 390 -0.78 -15.72 22.26
CA ARG A 390 0.24 -16.65 22.75
C ARG A 390 1.65 -16.03 22.72
N LEU A 391 2.00 -15.35 21.64
CA LEU A 391 3.30 -14.68 21.50
C LEU A 391 3.48 -13.59 22.56
N ASN A 392 2.48 -12.74 22.76
CA ASN A 392 2.51 -11.69 23.78
C ASN A 392 2.72 -12.26 25.19
N GLN A 393 2.02 -13.35 25.53
CA GLN A 393 2.20 -14.05 26.81
C GLN A 393 3.63 -14.61 26.97
N LEU A 394 4.20 -15.19 25.91
CA LEU A 394 5.56 -15.74 25.95
C LEU A 394 6.60 -14.63 26.13
N ILE A 395 6.48 -13.53 25.38
CA ILE A 395 7.37 -12.36 25.51
C ILE A 395 7.27 -11.78 26.92
N GLN A 396 6.06 -11.55 27.44
CA GLN A 396 5.87 -11.03 28.78
C GLN A 396 6.53 -11.92 29.85
N ARG A 397 6.37 -13.25 29.75
CA ARG A 397 7.01 -14.21 30.67
C ARG A 397 8.53 -14.22 30.56
N SER A 398 9.08 -14.12 29.35
CA SER A 398 10.52 -14.04 29.13
C SER A 398 11.15 -12.80 29.78
N LEU A 399 10.48 -11.65 29.70
CA LEU A 399 10.99 -10.37 30.21
C LEU A 399 10.96 -10.28 31.75
N LYS A 400 10.03 -10.99 32.42
CA LYS A 400 9.96 -11.02 33.90
C LYS A 400 11.22 -11.57 34.58
N LYS A 401 12.11 -12.23 33.84
CA LYS A 401 13.35 -12.83 34.36
C LYS A 401 14.46 -11.81 34.62
N ASP A 402 14.32 -10.57 34.17
CA ASP A 402 15.37 -9.55 34.25
C ASP A 402 14.79 -8.20 34.69
N ASN A 403 15.48 -7.53 35.62
CA ASN A 403 15.04 -6.28 36.24
C ASN A 403 15.19 -5.04 35.33
N LYS A 404 15.87 -5.16 34.18
CA LYS A 404 16.01 -4.11 33.17
C LYS A 404 15.17 -4.33 31.94
N THR A 405 14.30 -5.35 31.93
CA THR A 405 13.40 -5.59 30.81
C THR A 405 11.94 -5.51 31.21
N PHE A 406 11.14 -4.84 30.40
CA PHE A 406 9.74 -4.53 30.69
C PHE A 406 8.85 -4.87 29.50
N PHE A 407 7.65 -5.35 29.80
CA PHE A 407 6.61 -5.56 28.80
C PHE A 407 5.61 -4.41 28.88
N ILE A 408 5.33 -3.77 27.74
CA ILE A 408 4.28 -2.75 27.63
C ILE A 408 3.09 -3.40 26.94
N ASP A 409 2.01 -3.60 27.69
CA ASP A 409 0.80 -4.17 27.11
C ASP A 409 -0.09 -3.10 26.51
N ILE A 410 -0.14 -3.08 25.19
CA ILE A 410 -1.06 -2.25 24.41
C ILE A 410 -2.20 -3.06 23.80
N PHE A 411 -2.19 -4.40 23.91
CA PHE A 411 -3.08 -5.27 23.14
C PHE A 411 -4.53 -5.04 23.56
N ASP A 412 -4.78 -5.05 24.87
CA ASP A 412 -6.11 -4.84 25.43
C ASP A 412 -6.64 -3.43 25.18
N SER A 413 -5.75 -2.43 25.03
CA SER A 413 -6.15 -1.05 24.73
C SER A 413 -6.69 -0.88 23.31
N PHE A 414 -6.54 -1.89 22.45
CA PHE A 414 -7.02 -1.89 21.06
C PHE A 414 -8.29 -2.72 20.86
N LEU A 415 -8.87 -3.22 21.96
CA LEU A 415 -10.09 -4.00 21.95
C LEU A 415 -11.24 -3.24 22.62
N ASN A 416 -12.42 -3.38 22.06
CA ASN A 416 -13.66 -3.04 22.72
C ASN A 416 -13.94 -3.99 23.90
N PRO A 417 -14.87 -3.64 24.82
CA PRO A 417 -15.26 -4.53 25.91
C PRO A 417 -15.78 -5.91 25.46
N ASP A 418 -16.29 -6.03 24.23
CA ASP A 418 -16.76 -7.28 23.64
C ASP A 418 -15.63 -8.11 22.98
N GLY A 419 -14.38 -7.62 23.02
CA GLY A 419 -13.22 -8.24 22.40
C GLY A 419 -13.04 -7.93 20.91
N SER A 420 -13.90 -7.12 20.30
CA SER A 420 -13.74 -6.68 18.91
C SER A 420 -12.66 -5.61 18.78
N ILE A 421 -11.98 -5.55 17.62
CA ILE A 421 -10.93 -4.57 17.36
C ILE A 421 -11.55 -3.18 17.13
N ILE A 422 -11.01 -2.16 17.79
CA ILE A 422 -11.39 -0.74 17.61
C ILE A 422 -10.88 -0.26 16.25
N ASP A 423 -11.77 -0.15 15.27
CA ASP A 423 -11.43 0.16 13.88
C ASP A 423 -10.85 1.57 13.69
N GLU A 424 -11.24 2.52 14.54
CA GLU A 424 -10.82 3.92 14.52
C GLU A 424 -9.32 4.10 14.79
N TYR A 425 -8.68 3.11 15.42
CA TYR A 425 -7.24 3.14 15.72
C TYR A 425 -6.37 2.70 14.54
N PHE A 426 -6.97 2.34 13.40
CA PHE A 426 -6.26 1.87 12.23
C PHE A 426 -6.57 2.71 10.99
N LEU A 427 -5.62 2.73 10.06
CA LEU A 427 -5.84 3.19 8.70
C LEU A 427 -6.74 2.20 7.95
N ILE A 428 -7.15 2.58 6.73
CA ILE A 428 -8.04 1.77 5.89
C ILE A 428 -7.46 0.38 5.56
N ASP A 429 -6.13 0.23 5.62
CA ASP A 429 -5.48 -1.07 5.43
C ASP A 429 -5.64 -2.05 6.60
N LYS A 430 -6.25 -1.57 7.69
CA LYS A 430 -6.58 -2.33 8.91
C LYS A 430 -5.35 -3.00 9.54
N LEU A 431 -4.17 -2.42 9.33
CA LEU A 431 -2.89 -2.91 9.83
C LEU A 431 -2.06 -1.79 10.48
N HIS A 432 -1.94 -0.65 9.81
CA HIS A 432 -1.19 0.50 10.30
C HIS A 432 -2.08 1.43 11.13
N LEU A 433 -1.47 2.21 12.02
CA LEU A 433 -2.21 3.02 13.00
C LEU A 433 -2.67 4.35 12.41
N SER A 434 -3.88 4.75 12.80
CA SER A 434 -4.34 6.14 12.67
C SER A 434 -3.65 7.04 13.71
N GLN A 435 -3.94 8.34 13.67
CA GLN A 435 -3.44 9.27 14.69
C GLN A 435 -4.00 8.92 16.07
N GLU A 436 -5.26 8.49 16.15
CA GLU A 436 -5.91 8.03 17.37
C GLU A 436 -5.20 6.79 17.93
N GLY A 437 -4.85 5.83 17.07
CA GLY A 437 -4.06 4.66 17.46
C GLY A 437 -2.68 5.03 18.01
N TYR A 438 -1.99 6.00 17.38
CA TYR A 438 -0.73 6.52 17.88
C TYR A 438 -0.87 7.27 19.21
N ASN A 439 -2.00 7.94 19.46
CA ASN A 439 -2.25 8.60 20.75
C ASN A 439 -2.33 7.58 21.91
N ILE A 440 -2.92 6.41 21.67
CA ILE A 440 -2.91 5.30 22.63
C ILE A 440 -1.49 4.80 22.87
N TRP A 441 -0.73 4.54 21.80
CA TRP A 441 0.67 4.09 21.90
C TRP A 441 1.55 5.08 22.65
N LYS A 442 1.39 6.37 22.34
CA LYS A 442 2.08 7.46 23.03
C LYS A 442 1.83 7.38 24.52
N LYS A 443 0.56 7.36 24.94
CA LYS A 443 0.18 7.32 26.36
C LYS A 443 0.80 6.12 27.07
N GLU A 444 0.61 4.91 26.54
CA GLU A 444 1.07 3.69 27.22
C GLU A 444 2.60 3.58 27.27
N ILE A 445 3.28 3.91 26.18
CA ILE A 445 4.75 3.86 26.14
C ILE A 445 5.35 4.96 27.01
N TYR A 446 4.80 6.17 26.96
CA TYR A 446 5.29 7.30 27.77
C TYR A 446 5.14 7.03 29.27
N ASN A 447 3.97 6.52 29.70
CA ASN A 447 3.72 6.13 31.08
C ASN A 447 4.70 5.04 31.55
N ALA A 448 5.00 4.05 30.69
CA ALA A 448 5.92 2.96 31.03
C ALA A 448 7.37 3.46 31.24
N ILE A 449 7.86 4.35 30.36
CA ILE A 449 9.25 4.82 30.43
C ILE A 449 9.46 5.91 31.49
N GLN A 450 8.47 6.76 31.76
CA GLN A 450 8.62 7.88 32.70
C GLN A 450 9.00 7.41 34.10
N ASN A 451 8.40 6.29 34.54
CA ASN A 451 8.68 5.67 35.84
C ASN A 451 10.15 5.29 36.05
N LYS A 452 10.94 5.16 34.98
CA LYS A 452 12.36 4.81 35.03
C LYS A 452 13.31 5.93 34.61
N ILE A 453 12.82 6.94 33.89
CA ILE A 453 13.64 8.12 33.56
C ILE A 453 13.71 9.08 34.77
N LEU A 454 12.74 9.02 35.68
CA LEU A 454 12.68 9.84 36.90
C LEU A 454 13.27 9.15 38.15
N SER A 455 13.67 7.87 38.05
CA SER A 455 14.29 7.08 39.13
C SER A 455 15.78 6.92 38.89
#